data_AF-A0A0D0VB69-F1
#
_entry.id   AF-A0A0D0VB69-F1
#
_cell.length_a   1.000
_cell.length_b   1.000
_cell.length_c   1.000
_cell.angle_alpha   90.00
_cell.angle_beta   90.00
_cell.angle_gamma   90.00
#
_symmetry.space_group_name_H-M   'P 1'
#
loop_
_entity.id
_entity.type
_entity.pdbx_description
1 polymer ?
#
loop_
_entity_poly.entity_id
_entity_poly.type
_entity_poly.pdbx_seq_one_letter_code
_entity_poly.pdbx_strand_id
1 'polypeptide(L)'
;MVCHGPGALILATNPTTKKSIFAGARATGFSNSEEAQTPYNDFVNILPFSLEDKIKELGGKYEKADQDWGVKVIWDQGVLTGQNPASAGPLAVKLKEILEA
;
A
#
# COMPACT_ATOMS: atom_id res chain seq x y z
N MET A 1 5.14 5.27 -1.18
CA MET A 1 4.35 5.29 0.07
C MET A 1 4.57 3.98 0.82
N VAL A 2 4.59 3.97 2.16
CA VAL A 2 4.92 2.76 2.94
C VAL A 2 3.97 2.58 4.13
N CYS A 3 3.73 1.34 4.56
CA CYS A 3 2.86 1.02 5.70
C CYS A 3 1.43 1.50 5.45
N HIS A 4 0.89 2.38 6.29
CA HIS A 4 -0.41 3.02 6.11
C HIS A 4 -0.38 4.21 5.12
N GLY A 5 0.81 4.62 4.68
CA GLY A 5 1.01 5.76 3.76
C GLY A 5 0.14 5.74 2.49
N PRO A 6 -0.14 4.58 1.85
CA PRO A 6 -1.08 4.53 0.72
C PRO A 6 -2.50 5.02 1.07
N GLY A 7 -2.89 4.99 2.35
CA GLY A 7 -4.12 5.57 2.88
C GLY A 7 -4.27 7.07 2.58
N ALA A 8 -3.16 7.81 2.42
CA ALA A 8 -3.20 9.22 2.06
C ALA A 8 -3.74 9.48 0.63
N LEU A 9 -3.74 8.47 -0.24
CA LEU A 9 -4.10 8.61 -1.66
C LEU A 9 -5.36 7.85 -2.07
N ILE A 10 -6.17 7.33 -1.12
CA ILE A 10 -7.38 6.56 -1.45
C ILE A 10 -8.44 7.37 -2.21
N LEU A 11 -8.39 8.71 -2.11
CA LEU A 11 -9.27 9.63 -2.85
C LEU A 11 -8.62 10.18 -4.13
N ALA A 12 -7.33 9.86 -4.39
CA ALA A 12 -6.64 10.32 -5.58
C ALA A 12 -7.19 9.61 -6.83
N THR A 13 -7.44 10.39 -7.88
CA THR A 13 -7.95 9.89 -9.16
C THR A 13 -7.06 10.29 -10.31
N ASN A 14 -7.02 9.46 -11.34
CA ASN A 14 -6.39 9.81 -12.61
C ASN A 14 -7.21 10.91 -13.30
N PRO A 15 -6.59 12.04 -13.70
CA PRO A 15 -7.32 13.20 -14.23
C PRO A 15 -8.02 12.92 -15.56
N THR A 16 -7.55 11.95 -16.33
CA THR A 16 -8.12 11.56 -17.63
C THR A 16 -9.22 10.53 -17.49
N THR A 17 -8.96 9.43 -16.77
CA THR A 17 -9.92 8.32 -16.65
C THR A 17 -10.96 8.55 -15.56
N LYS A 18 -10.71 9.50 -14.64
CA LYS A 18 -11.49 9.76 -13.42
C LYS A 18 -11.61 8.57 -12.46
N LYS A 19 -10.86 7.48 -12.71
CA LYS A 19 -10.79 6.31 -11.82
C LYS A 19 -9.73 6.51 -10.73
N SER A 20 -9.85 5.75 -9.64
CA SER A 20 -8.80 5.70 -8.61
C SER A 20 -7.44 5.41 -9.21
N ILE A 21 -6.37 5.97 -8.65
CA ILE A 21 -4.99 5.64 -9.04
C ILE A 21 -4.64 4.17 -8.78
N PHE A 22 -5.39 3.47 -7.92
CA PHE A 22 -5.18 2.05 -7.64
C PHE A 22 -5.90 1.15 -8.66
N ALA A 23 -6.85 1.65 -9.45
CA ALA A 23 -7.69 0.83 -10.31
C ALA A 23 -6.86 0.06 -11.36
N GLY A 24 -6.79 -1.26 -11.22
CA GLY A 24 -6.03 -2.16 -12.08
C GLY A 24 -4.54 -2.26 -11.78
N ALA A 25 -4.00 -1.40 -10.91
CA ALA A 25 -2.60 -1.40 -10.50
C ALA A 25 -2.34 -2.45 -9.42
N ARG A 26 -1.16 -3.08 -9.45
CA ARG A 26 -0.65 -3.82 -8.29
C ARG A 26 -0.21 -2.84 -7.22
N ALA A 27 -0.58 -3.12 -5.98
CA ALA A 27 -0.21 -2.28 -4.85
C ALA A 27 -0.07 -3.11 -3.59
N THR A 28 0.73 -2.62 -2.65
CA THR A 28 0.85 -3.16 -1.30
C THR A 28 0.64 -2.04 -0.28
N GLY A 29 0.50 -2.42 0.98
CA GLY A 29 0.36 -1.55 2.13
C GLY A 29 0.22 -2.43 3.37
N PHE A 30 0.12 -1.81 4.54
CA PHE A 30 0.01 -2.58 5.77
C PHE A 30 -1.17 -3.56 5.69
N SER A 31 -0.89 -4.83 5.96
CA SER A 31 -1.87 -5.89 5.73
C SER A 31 -2.85 -6.03 6.91
N ASN A 32 -4.00 -6.63 6.63
CA ASN A 32 -4.98 -6.95 7.67
C ASN A 32 -4.41 -7.89 8.74
N SER A 33 -3.53 -8.82 8.35
CA SER A 33 -2.88 -9.76 9.27
C SER A 33 -1.85 -9.08 10.16
N GLU A 34 -1.10 -8.10 9.64
CA GLU A 34 -0.17 -7.29 10.45
C GLU A 34 -0.92 -6.38 11.42
N GLU A 35 -2.05 -5.78 11.01
CA GLU A 35 -2.90 -4.96 11.90
C GLU A 35 -3.40 -5.77 13.10
N ALA A 36 -3.88 -7.00 12.87
CA ALA A 36 -4.36 -7.91 13.92
C ALA A 36 -3.28 -8.43 14.88
N GLN A 37 -1.99 -8.22 14.56
CA GLN A 37 -0.86 -8.58 15.43
C GLN A 37 -0.38 -7.39 16.28
N THR A 38 -0.84 -6.18 15.98
CA THR A 38 -0.45 -5.03 16.78
C THR A 38 -1.13 -5.14 18.17
N PRO A 39 -0.43 -4.79 19.27
CA PRO A 39 -0.94 -4.94 20.65
C PRO A 39 -2.19 -4.12 20.96
N TYR A 40 -2.69 -3.39 19.98
CA TYR A 40 -3.87 -2.57 20.02
C TYR A 40 -4.88 -3.14 19.01
N ASN A 41 -5.44 -4.31 19.30
CA ASN A 41 -6.60 -4.81 18.55
C ASN A 41 -7.77 -3.80 18.51
N ASP A 42 -7.75 -2.80 19.41
CA ASP A 42 -8.64 -1.65 19.36
C ASP A 42 -8.36 -0.69 18.18
N PHE A 43 -7.14 -0.62 17.61
CA PHE A 43 -6.88 0.22 16.43
C PHE A 43 -7.66 -0.26 15.21
N VAL A 44 -7.84 -1.57 15.03
CA VAL A 44 -8.71 -2.12 13.98
C VAL A 44 -10.12 -1.51 14.06
N ASN A 45 -10.61 -1.25 15.27
CA ASN A 45 -11.93 -0.67 15.51
C ASN A 45 -11.97 0.87 15.40
N ILE A 46 -10.84 1.57 15.48
CA ILE A 46 -10.80 3.04 15.30
C ILE A 46 -10.37 3.48 13.90
N LEU A 47 -9.71 2.60 13.14
CA LEU A 47 -9.34 2.90 11.78
C LEU A 47 -10.62 3.08 10.95
N PRO A 48 -10.74 4.18 10.19
CA PRO A 48 -11.94 4.43 9.38
C PRO A 48 -12.12 3.41 8.25
N PHE A 49 -11.06 2.65 7.93
CA PHE A 49 -11.06 1.57 6.95
C PHE A 49 -9.80 0.69 7.12
N SER A 50 -9.88 -0.56 6.67
CA SER A 50 -8.70 -1.39 6.38
C SER A 50 -8.02 -0.91 5.11
N LEU A 51 -6.69 -0.72 5.13
CA LEU A 51 -5.96 -0.30 3.93
C LEU A 51 -5.96 -1.38 2.84
N GLU A 52 -5.74 -2.65 3.21
CA GLU A 52 -5.75 -3.78 2.29
C GLU A 52 -7.10 -3.88 1.57
N ASP A 53 -8.20 -3.81 2.31
CA ASP A 53 -9.55 -3.91 1.74
C ASP A 53 -9.90 -2.66 0.95
N LYS A 54 -9.47 -1.47 1.39
CA LYS A 54 -9.71 -0.23 0.65
C LYS A 54 -9.01 -0.22 -0.70
N ILE A 55 -7.79 -0.74 -0.80
CA ILE A 55 -7.08 -0.88 -2.08
C ILE A 55 -7.85 -1.82 -3.01
N LYS A 56 -8.35 -2.95 -2.51
CA LYS A 56 -9.17 -3.90 -3.29
C LYS A 56 -10.49 -3.28 -3.75
N GLU A 57 -11.18 -2.56 -2.86
CA GLU A 57 -12.43 -1.83 -3.17
C GLU A 57 -12.24 -0.81 -4.29
N LEU A 58 -11.09 -0.13 -4.33
CA LEU A 58 -10.72 0.82 -5.38
C LEU A 58 -10.29 0.14 -6.70
N GLY A 59 -10.39 -1.18 -6.80
CA GLY A 59 -10.04 -1.97 -7.97
C GLY A 59 -8.55 -2.30 -8.07
N GLY A 60 -7.78 -2.11 -7.00
CA GLY A 60 -6.37 -2.46 -6.94
C GLY A 60 -6.14 -3.95 -6.75
N LYS A 61 -5.04 -4.45 -7.31
CA LYS A 61 -4.55 -5.82 -7.11
C LYS A 61 -3.63 -5.80 -5.90
N TYR A 62 -4.21 -5.93 -4.71
CA TYR A 62 -3.43 -5.97 -3.48
C TYR A 62 -2.55 -7.23 -3.43
N GLU A 63 -1.27 -7.04 -3.15
CA GLU A 63 -0.31 -8.11 -2.89
C GLU A 63 0.43 -7.81 -1.59
N LYS A 64 0.79 -8.86 -0.84
CA LYS A 64 1.65 -8.77 0.35
C LYS A 64 2.78 -9.80 0.26
N ALA A 65 3.76 -9.68 1.15
CA ALA A 65 4.80 -10.67 1.37
C ALA A 65 4.17 -11.99 1.84
N ASP A 66 4.87 -13.11 1.60
CA ASP A 66 4.41 -14.45 1.98
C ASP A 66 4.29 -14.63 3.50
N GLN A 67 5.02 -13.82 4.26
CA GLN A 67 4.99 -13.79 5.72
C GLN A 67 4.74 -12.34 6.17
N ASP A 68 3.98 -12.18 7.24
CA ASP A 68 3.79 -10.88 7.88
C ASP A 68 5.13 -10.28 8.29
N TRP A 69 5.23 -8.95 8.26
CA TRP A 69 6.48 -8.20 8.51
C TRP A 69 7.58 -8.44 7.46
N GLY A 70 7.31 -9.25 6.42
CA GLY A 70 8.18 -9.43 5.27
C GLY A 70 8.28 -8.18 4.39
N VAL A 71 9.40 -8.04 3.68
CA VAL A 71 9.61 -6.91 2.77
C VAL A 71 8.83 -7.11 1.48
N LYS A 72 7.98 -6.14 1.12
CA LYS A 72 7.33 -6.09 -0.19
C LYS A 72 7.29 -4.65 -0.68
N VAL A 73 7.83 -4.42 -1.87
CA VAL A 73 7.79 -3.15 -2.60
C VAL A 73 7.21 -3.41 -3.99
N ILE A 74 6.26 -2.57 -4.40
CA ILE A 74 5.61 -2.68 -5.71
C ILE A 74 5.68 -1.33 -6.40
N TRP A 75 6.18 -1.36 -7.63
CA TRP A 75 6.07 -0.27 -8.59
C TRP A 75 5.23 -0.75 -9.76
N ASP A 76 4.04 -0.17 -9.93
CA ASP A 76 3.15 -0.50 -11.03
C ASP A 76 2.27 0.70 -11.40
N GLN A 77 2.11 0.96 -12.70
CA GLN A 77 1.24 2.03 -13.24
C GLN A 77 1.40 3.40 -12.57
N GLY A 78 2.62 3.78 -12.18
CA GLY A 78 2.87 5.06 -11.53
C GLY A 78 2.67 5.07 -10.00
N VAL A 79 2.35 3.93 -9.39
CA VAL A 79 2.10 3.78 -7.95
C VAL A 79 3.25 2.99 -7.30
N LEU A 80 4.06 3.68 -6.48
CA LEU A 80 5.13 3.06 -5.67
C LEU A 80 4.66 2.84 -4.24
N THR A 81 4.55 1.58 -3.83
CA THR A 81 4.03 1.16 -2.53
C THR A 81 4.95 0.18 -1.81
N GLY A 82 4.95 0.22 -0.47
CA GLY A 82 5.70 -0.67 0.40
C GLY A 82 4.85 -1.13 1.58
N GLN A 83 4.97 -2.41 1.96
CA GLN A 83 4.01 -3.04 2.87
C GLN A 83 4.08 -2.50 4.31
N ASN A 84 5.27 -2.44 4.90
CA ASN A 84 5.46 -2.24 6.34
C ASN A 84 6.78 -1.47 6.59
N PRO A 85 7.16 -1.15 7.84
CA PRO A 85 8.38 -0.40 8.13
C PRO A 85 9.66 -1.01 7.55
N ALA A 86 9.76 -2.35 7.52
CA ALA A 86 10.92 -3.04 6.93
C ALA A 86 11.07 -2.76 5.42
N SER A 87 9.97 -2.40 4.75
CA SER A 87 9.95 -2.07 3.33
C SER A 87 10.42 -0.64 3.02
N ALA A 88 10.65 0.22 4.01
CA ALA A 88 10.98 1.64 3.79
C ALA A 88 12.32 1.84 3.07
N GLY A 89 13.39 1.16 3.50
CA GLY A 89 14.71 1.22 2.87
C GLY A 89 14.69 0.72 1.42
N PRO A 90 14.23 -0.51 1.17
CA PRO A 90 14.06 -1.04 -0.18
C PRO A 90 13.18 -0.17 -1.09
N LEU A 91 12.12 0.45 -0.54
CA LEU A 91 11.28 1.39 -1.29
C LEU A 91 12.04 2.64 -1.71
N ALA A 92 12.87 3.20 -0.82
CA ALA A 92 13.70 4.37 -1.14
C ALA A 92 14.74 4.06 -2.23
N VAL A 93 15.38 2.88 -2.16
CA VAL A 93 16.27 2.39 -3.23
C VAL A 93 15.49 2.30 -4.54
N LYS A 94 14.30 1.71 -4.52
CA LYS A 94 13.48 1.58 -5.73
C LYS A 94 13.05 2.94 -6.31
N LEU A 95 12.70 3.90 -5.46
CA LEU A 95 12.37 5.25 -5.88
C LEU A 95 13.55 5.91 -6.59
N LYS A 96 14.76 5.78 -6.04
CA LYS A 96 15.98 6.31 -6.67
C LYS A 96 16.17 5.73 -8.08
N GLU A 97 16.08 4.41 -8.22
CA GLU A 97 16.18 3.75 -9.54
C GLU A 97 15.15 4.27 -10.55
N ILE A 98 13.91 4.53 -10.12
CA ILE A 98 12.83 5.05 -11.00
C ILE A 98 13.15 6.46 -11.49
N LEU A 99 13.76 7.30 -10.66
CA LEU A 99 14.06 8.70 -10.99
C LEU A 99 15.34 8.87 -11.82
N GLU A 100 16.23 7.89 -11.78
CA GLU A 100 17.49 7.89 -12.54
C GLU A 100 17.36 7.20 -13.92
N ALA A 101 16.21 6.60 -14.22
CA ALA A 101 15.90 5.95 -15.51
C ALA A 101 15.33 6.93 -16.54
#